data_AF-A0AAU7YJT1-F1
#
_entry.id   AF-A0AAU7YJT1-F1
#
_cell.length_a   1.000
_cell.length_b   1.000
_cell.length_c   1.000
_cell.angle_alpha   90.00
_cell.angle_beta   90.00
_cell.angle_gamma   90.00
#
_symmetry.space_group_name_H-M   'P 1'
#
loop_
_entity.id
_entity.type
_entity.pdbx_description
1 polymer ?
#
loop_
_entity_poly.entity_id
_entity_poly.type
_entity_poly.pdbx_seq_one_letter_code
_entity_poly.pdbx_strand_id
1 'polypeptide(L)'
;MLDTGIQEFFEHASFTLISEEEGWKGATLFISYDDKNYKPIASANTQSIYGYVIESTDEGITVVLRFGKLDVMNPTVLALVGKEIIKFQDAKLIGKNKYQLIDLIRGQEGTKKYEHTSGEKFILLDDSIISFEVQEGRKFYLKAVTYGDSLENTKTKIVN
;
A
#
# COMPACT_ATOMS: atom_id res chain seq x y z
N MET A 1 -36.25 18.03 26.29
CA MET A 1 -35.07 17.15 26.22
C MET A 1 -34.74 17.04 24.74
N LEU A 2 -33.69 17.71 24.27
CA LEU A 2 -33.26 17.62 22.88
C LEU A 2 -32.37 16.39 22.78
N ASP A 3 -32.89 15.35 22.14
CA ASP A 3 -32.13 14.17 21.78
C ASP A 3 -31.36 14.48 20.50
N THR A 4 -30.11 14.93 20.63
CA THR A 4 -29.20 15.06 19.49
C THR A 4 -28.47 13.74 19.31
N GLY A 5 -29.14 12.79 18.64
CA GLY A 5 -28.49 11.58 18.15
C GLY A 5 -27.54 11.93 17.00
N ILE A 6 -26.31 12.31 17.33
CA ILE A 6 -25.24 12.44 16.33
C ILE A 6 -24.71 11.03 16.09
N GLN A 7 -25.00 10.47 14.91
CA GLN A 7 -24.37 9.25 14.43
C GLN A 7 -23.23 9.65 13.50
N GLU A 8 -22.00 9.44 13.94
CA GLU A 8 -20.81 9.65 13.11
C GLU A 8 -20.58 8.41 12.23
N PHE A 9 -20.42 8.62 10.93
CA PHE A 9 -20.09 7.58 9.97
C PHE A 9 -18.60 7.63 9.65
N PHE A 10 -17.94 6.48 9.76
CA PHE A 10 -16.52 6.32 9.49
C PHE A 10 -16.30 5.26 8.41
N GLU A 11 -15.33 5.51 7.54
CA GLU A 11 -14.77 4.53 6.61
C GLU A 11 -13.35 4.14 7.05
N HIS A 12 -12.83 3.02 6.56
CA HIS A 12 -11.43 2.66 6.73
C HIS A 12 -10.62 2.99 5.49
N ALA A 13 -9.53 3.73 5.66
CA ALA A 13 -8.55 3.96 4.62
C ALA A 13 -7.27 3.19 4.92
N SER A 14 -6.70 2.53 3.90
CA SER A 14 -5.49 1.73 4.03
C SER A 14 -4.37 2.27 3.13
N PHE A 15 -3.17 2.40 3.69
CA PHE A 15 -2.01 2.96 3.03
C PHE A 15 -0.76 2.14 3.32
N THR A 16 0.20 2.19 2.40
CA THR A 16 1.57 1.72 2.61
C THR A 16 2.52 2.89 2.46
N LEU A 17 3.62 2.85 3.21
CA LEU A 17 4.75 3.74 3.03
C LEU A 17 5.88 2.98 2.31
N ILE A 18 6.31 3.53 1.18
CA ILE A 18 7.44 3.03 0.39
C ILE A 18 8.44 4.18 0.17
N SER A 19 9.71 3.86 0.17
CA SER A 19 10.82 4.77 -0.13
C SER A 19 11.64 4.22 -1.29
N GLU A 20 12.02 5.10 -2.21
CA GLU A 20 12.97 4.78 -3.28
C GLU A 20 14.44 4.97 -2.84
N GLU A 21 14.66 5.49 -1.62
CA GLU A 21 15.99 5.72 -1.05
C GLU A 21 16.51 4.50 -0.28
N GLU A 22 17.77 4.15 -0.53
CA GLU A 22 18.48 3.14 0.25
C GLU A 22 18.71 3.64 1.68
N GLY A 23 18.49 2.79 2.68
CA GLY A 23 18.67 3.14 4.09
C GLY A 23 17.54 4.00 4.69
N TRP A 24 16.35 3.98 4.07
CA TRP A 24 15.17 4.64 4.63
C TRP A 24 14.96 4.28 6.10
N LYS A 25 14.84 5.31 6.94
CA LYS A 25 14.83 5.18 8.40
C LYS A 25 13.44 4.93 8.97
N GLY A 26 12.41 4.94 8.12
CA GLY A 26 11.02 4.97 8.52
C GLY A 26 10.42 6.38 8.42
N ALA A 27 9.11 6.46 8.62
CA ALA A 27 8.36 7.70 8.59
C ALA A 27 7.16 7.67 9.55
N THR A 28 6.70 8.86 9.92
CA THR A 28 5.39 9.05 10.56
C THR A 28 4.40 9.53 9.51
N LEU A 29 3.25 8.87 9.43
CA LEU A 29 2.12 9.31 8.63
C LEU A 29 1.29 10.30 9.46
N PHE A 30 1.02 11.46 8.87
CA PHE A 30 0.18 12.50 9.43
C PHE A 30 -1.07 12.69 8.58
N ILE A 31 -2.19 13.00 9.24
CA ILE A 31 -3.46 13.38 8.62
C ILE A 31 -3.84 14.82 8.94
N SER A 32 -4.50 15.49 7.99
CA SER A 32 -5.18 16.77 8.20
C SER A 32 -6.50 16.79 7.42
N TYR A 33 -7.51 17.50 7.92
CA TYR A 33 -8.77 17.76 7.22
C TYR A 33 -8.86 19.18 6.65
N ASP A 34 -7.83 20.01 6.85
CA ASP A 34 -7.78 21.41 6.42
C ASP A 34 -6.44 21.82 5.76
N ASP A 35 -5.55 20.85 5.54
CA ASP A 35 -4.18 21.02 5.02
C ASP A 35 -3.30 21.97 5.84
N LYS A 36 -3.64 22.19 7.11
CA LYS A 36 -2.90 23.08 8.02
C LYS A 36 -2.56 22.37 9.32
N ASN A 37 -3.56 21.75 9.94
CA ASN A 37 -3.44 21.10 11.23
C ASN A 37 -3.21 19.60 11.03
N TYR A 38 -1.94 19.20 10.99
CA TYR A 38 -1.52 17.81 10.82
C TYR A 38 -1.37 17.10 12.18
N LYS A 39 -1.95 15.90 12.29
CA LYS A 39 -1.84 15.02 13.47
C LYS A 39 -1.19 13.69 13.08
N PRO A 40 -0.26 13.14 13.88
CA PRO A 40 0.31 11.83 13.61
C PRO A 40 -0.75 10.74 13.80
N ILE A 41 -0.80 9.77 12.90
CA ILE A 41 -1.76 8.66 12.93
C ILE A 41 -1.10 7.30 12.92
N ALA A 42 0.09 7.18 12.35
CA ALA A 42 0.85 5.93 12.34
C ALA A 42 2.34 6.21 12.15
N SER A 43 3.18 5.25 12.52
CA SER A 43 4.59 5.24 12.16
C SER A 43 4.94 3.90 11.54
N ALA A 44 5.78 3.94 10.51
CA ALA A 44 6.35 2.76 9.87
C ALA A 44 7.86 2.82 9.97
N ASN A 45 8.45 1.80 10.58
CA ASN A 45 9.91 1.62 10.66
C ASN A 45 10.41 0.64 9.60
N THR A 46 9.49 -0.01 8.90
CA THR A 46 9.71 -0.95 7.81
C THR A 46 8.80 -0.53 6.66
N GLN A 47 9.33 -0.55 5.43
CA GLN A 47 8.50 -0.31 4.24
C GLN A 47 7.92 -1.63 3.76
N SER A 48 6.80 -1.56 3.04
CA SER A 48 6.23 -2.75 2.41
C SER A 48 7.19 -3.36 1.39
N ILE A 49 7.09 -4.67 1.22
CA ILE A 49 7.72 -5.35 0.09
C ILE A 49 7.07 -4.81 -1.19
N TYR A 50 7.87 -4.17 -2.04
CA TYR A 50 7.36 -3.53 -3.24
C TYR A 50 8.29 -3.70 -4.44
N GLY A 51 7.71 -3.57 -5.62
CA GLY A 51 8.38 -3.73 -6.88
C GLY A 51 7.54 -3.26 -8.05
N TYR A 52 7.88 -3.76 -9.24
CA TYR A 52 7.17 -3.45 -10.46
C TYR A 52 6.95 -4.71 -11.29
N VAL A 53 5.80 -4.77 -11.95
CA VAL A 53 5.52 -5.75 -13.01
C VAL A 53 6.52 -5.53 -14.14
N ILE A 54 7.13 -6.62 -14.59
CA ILE A 54 7.97 -6.66 -15.80
C ILE A 54 7.19 -7.29 -16.94
N GLU A 55 6.34 -8.28 -16.63
CA GLU A 55 5.59 -9.04 -17.62
C GLU A 55 4.36 -9.67 -16.95
N SER A 56 3.29 -9.83 -17.72
CA SER A 56 2.10 -10.59 -17.33
C SER A 56 1.72 -11.49 -18.50
N THR A 57 1.57 -12.78 -18.23
CA THR A 57 1.15 -13.79 -19.20
C THR A 57 0.10 -14.69 -18.57
N ASP A 58 -0.43 -15.64 -19.35
CA ASP A 58 -1.33 -16.68 -18.83
C ASP A 58 -0.67 -17.57 -17.76
N GLU A 59 0.67 -17.63 -17.74
CA GLU A 59 1.44 -18.43 -16.77
C GLU A 59 1.62 -17.70 -15.43
N GLY A 60 1.37 -16.39 -15.36
CA GLY A 60 1.49 -15.61 -14.14
C GLY A 60 2.01 -14.20 -14.36
N ILE A 61 2.35 -13.53 -13.25
CA ILE A 61 2.84 -12.15 -13.25
C ILE A 61 4.29 -12.15 -12.79
N THR A 62 5.19 -11.65 -13.61
CA THR A 62 6.59 -11.47 -13.25
C THR A 62 6.82 -10.09 -12.68
N VAL A 63 7.39 -10.02 -11.48
CA VAL A 63 7.73 -8.78 -10.78
C VAL A 63 9.23 -8.69 -10.50
N VAL A 64 9.75 -7.47 -10.48
CA VAL A 64 11.08 -7.16 -9.93
C VAL A 64 10.91 -6.37 -8.64
N LEU A 65 11.43 -6.90 -7.54
CA LEU A 65 11.37 -6.23 -6.24
C LEU A 65 12.44 -5.14 -6.16
N ARG A 66 12.04 -3.97 -5.65
CA ARG A 66 12.95 -2.89 -5.25
C ARG A 66 13.31 -2.97 -3.78
N PHE A 67 12.40 -3.50 -2.97
CA PHE A 67 12.64 -3.75 -1.57
C PHE A 67 12.03 -5.07 -1.11
N GLY A 68 12.71 -5.71 -0.17
CA GLY A 68 12.29 -6.96 0.45
C GLY A 68 12.59 -8.19 -0.40
N LYS A 69 12.18 -9.35 0.13
CA LYS A 69 12.20 -10.64 -0.56
C LYS A 69 10.83 -11.29 -0.38
N LEU A 70 10.37 -12.04 -1.38
CA LEU A 70 9.24 -12.93 -1.18
C LEU A 70 9.77 -14.25 -0.60
N ASP A 71 9.18 -14.68 0.50
CA ASP A 71 9.41 -15.98 1.13
C ASP A 71 8.06 -16.67 1.27
N VAL A 72 7.67 -17.44 0.26
CA VAL A 72 6.34 -18.06 0.23
C VAL A 72 6.38 -19.36 1.03
N MET A 73 6.33 -19.21 2.35
CA MET A 73 6.20 -20.34 3.30
C MET A 73 4.78 -20.52 3.84
N ASN A 74 3.85 -19.62 3.49
CA ASN A 74 2.47 -19.61 3.99
C ASN A 74 1.46 -19.78 2.87
N PRO A 75 0.33 -20.48 3.12
CA PRO A 75 -0.66 -20.74 2.10
C PRO A 75 -1.47 -19.45 1.91
N THR A 76 -1.18 -18.70 0.84
CA THR A 76 -1.87 -17.46 0.41
C THR A 76 -1.19 -16.17 0.85
N VAL A 77 -0.72 -15.38 -0.12
CA VAL A 77 -0.36 -13.98 0.12
C VAL A 77 -1.15 -13.08 -0.82
N LEU A 78 -1.70 -11.99 -0.27
CA LEU A 78 -2.36 -10.96 -1.05
C LEU A 78 -1.34 -9.92 -1.51
N ALA A 79 -1.53 -9.40 -2.73
CA ALA A 79 -0.75 -8.29 -3.26
C ALA A 79 -1.64 -7.35 -4.06
N LEU A 80 -1.32 -6.06 -4.01
CA LEU A 80 -1.85 -5.07 -4.94
C LEU A 80 -0.92 -5.01 -6.16
N VAL A 81 -1.46 -5.33 -7.33
CA VAL A 81 -0.78 -5.18 -8.62
C VAL A 81 -1.52 -4.14 -9.43
N GLY A 82 -0.88 -2.98 -9.62
CA GLY A 82 -1.51 -1.80 -10.21
C GLY A 82 -2.75 -1.36 -9.40
N LYS A 83 -3.94 -1.77 -9.85
CA LYS A 83 -5.24 -1.49 -9.21
C LYS A 83 -6.02 -2.75 -8.82
N GLU A 84 -5.44 -3.94 -9.02
CA GLU A 84 -6.08 -5.20 -8.70
C GLU A 84 -5.44 -5.82 -7.46
N ILE A 85 -6.27 -6.27 -6.52
CA ILE A 85 -5.81 -7.12 -5.44
C ILE A 85 -5.87 -8.56 -5.95
N ILE A 86 -4.71 -9.21 -5.96
CA ILE A 86 -4.56 -10.61 -6.33
C ILE A 86 -4.12 -11.40 -5.11
N LYS A 87 -4.49 -12.66 -5.09
CA LYS A 87 -3.91 -13.69 -4.24
C LYS A 87 -2.98 -14.54 -5.11
N PHE A 88 -1.79 -14.86 -4.64
CA PHE A 88 -0.89 -15.83 -5.27
C PHE A 88 -0.51 -16.91 -4.27
N GLN A 89 -0.32 -18.14 -4.74
CA GLN A 89 0.02 -19.27 -3.86
C GLN A 89 1.51 -19.56 -3.83
N ASP A 90 2.24 -19.18 -4.88
CA ASP A 90 3.69 -19.34 -4.95
C ASP A 90 4.35 -18.18 -5.71
N ALA A 91 5.62 -17.92 -5.38
CA ALA A 91 6.47 -16.93 -6.02
C ALA A 91 7.86 -17.51 -6.26
N LYS A 92 8.13 -17.89 -7.51
CA LYS A 92 9.41 -18.49 -7.90
C LYS A 92 10.46 -17.42 -8.16
N LEU A 93 11.60 -17.48 -7.48
CA LEU A 93 12.76 -16.64 -7.80
C LEU A 93 13.37 -17.10 -9.13
N ILE A 94 13.30 -16.25 -10.15
CA ILE A 94 13.78 -16.52 -11.52
C ILE A 94 14.96 -15.63 -11.96
N GLY A 95 15.46 -14.81 -11.05
CA GLY A 95 16.62 -13.94 -11.27
C GLY A 95 16.82 -13.00 -10.09
N LYS A 96 17.85 -12.14 -10.14
CA LYS A 96 18.12 -11.18 -9.07
C LYS A 96 16.89 -10.31 -8.79
N ASN A 97 16.31 -10.47 -7.60
CA ASN A 97 15.07 -9.83 -7.14
C ASN A 97 13.86 -10.01 -8.08
N LYS A 98 13.91 -10.97 -9.00
CA LYS A 98 12.86 -11.20 -10.00
C LYS A 98 12.09 -12.46 -9.63
N TYR A 99 10.79 -12.30 -9.45
CA TYR A 99 9.89 -13.37 -9.03
C TYR A 99 8.76 -13.55 -10.04
N GLN A 100 8.41 -14.79 -10.32
CA GLN A 100 7.19 -15.13 -11.04
C GLN A 100 6.12 -15.53 -10.02
N LEU A 101 5.05 -14.74 -9.94
CA LEU A 101 3.88 -15.03 -9.12
C LEU A 101 2.97 -15.98 -9.90
N ILE A 102 2.62 -17.12 -9.30
CA ILE A 102 1.83 -18.18 -9.93
C ILE A 102 0.63 -18.58 -9.07
N ASP A 103 -0.27 -19.36 -9.66
CA ASP A 103 -1.52 -19.82 -9.03
C ASP A 103 -2.39 -18.65 -8.53
N LEU A 104 -2.59 -17.69 -9.42
CA LEU A 104 -3.23 -16.42 -9.11
C LEU A 104 -4.75 -16.57 -8.95
N ILE A 105 -5.27 -16.13 -7.81
CA ILE A 105 -6.70 -15.84 -7.63
C ILE A 105 -6.89 -14.34 -7.75
N ARG A 106 -7.49 -13.94 -8.87
CA ARG A 106 -7.62 -12.56 -9.34
C ARG A 106 -8.88 -11.86 -8.82
N GLY A 107 -8.88 -10.53 -8.80
CA GLY A 107 -10.02 -9.69 -8.42
C GLY A 107 -10.50 -9.90 -6.99
N GLN A 108 -9.58 -10.03 -6.05
CA GLN A 108 -9.90 -10.13 -4.62
C GLN A 108 -10.38 -8.78 -4.08
N GLU A 109 -11.07 -8.80 -2.95
CA GLU A 109 -11.61 -7.59 -2.28
C GLU A 109 -12.46 -6.70 -3.21
N GLY A 110 -13.18 -7.32 -4.16
CA GLY A 110 -14.05 -6.62 -5.11
C GLY A 110 -13.32 -5.84 -6.20
N THR A 111 -11.99 -5.96 -6.32
CA THR A 111 -11.23 -5.28 -7.37
C THR A 111 -11.50 -5.88 -8.76
N LYS A 112 -11.47 -5.02 -9.78
CA LYS A 112 -11.72 -5.43 -11.17
C LYS A 112 -10.49 -6.13 -11.75
N LYS A 113 -10.69 -7.29 -12.38
CA LYS A 113 -9.67 -7.98 -13.18
C LYS A 113 -9.36 -7.21 -14.47
N TYR A 114 -8.09 -7.06 -14.82
CA TYR A 114 -7.68 -6.45 -16.09
C TYR A 114 -6.28 -6.90 -16.54
N GLU A 115 -5.95 -6.77 -17.81
CA GLU A 115 -4.61 -7.17 -18.27
C GLU A 115 -3.50 -6.30 -17.67
N HIS A 116 -2.57 -6.92 -16.94
CA HIS A 116 -1.48 -6.20 -16.31
C HIS A 116 -0.42 -5.81 -17.34
N THR A 117 0.22 -4.67 -17.11
CA THR A 117 1.25 -4.11 -18.02
C THR A 117 2.55 -3.87 -17.28
N SER A 118 3.67 -3.93 -18.03
CA SER A 118 4.98 -3.62 -17.47
C SER A 118 5.02 -2.21 -16.88
N GLY A 119 5.65 -2.07 -15.72
CA GLY A 119 5.77 -0.81 -14.98
C GLY A 119 4.69 -0.58 -13.94
N GLU A 120 3.65 -1.42 -13.86
CA GLU A 120 2.68 -1.36 -12.78
C GLU A 120 3.33 -1.69 -11.43
N LYS A 121 2.88 -1.02 -10.36
CA LYS A 121 3.41 -1.26 -9.01
C LYS A 121 2.94 -2.62 -8.50
N PHE A 122 3.84 -3.35 -7.87
CA PHE A 122 3.55 -4.50 -7.03
C PHE A 122 3.79 -4.11 -5.58
N ILE A 123 2.83 -4.38 -4.70
CA ILE A 123 2.92 -4.18 -3.25
C ILE A 123 2.39 -5.44 -2.57
N LEU A 124 3.17 -6.04 -1.68
CA LEU A 124 2.69 -7.12 -0.82
C LEU A 124 1.74 -6.53 0.23
N LEU A 125 0.59 -7.16 0.43
CA LEU A 125 -0.35 -6.80 1.49
C LEU A 125 -0.02 -7.64 2.73
N ASP A 126 0.83 -7.09 3.58
CA ASP A 126 1.29 -7.69 4.83
C ASP A 126 1.01 -6.76 6.04
N ASP A 127 1.69 -6.99 7.16
CA ASP A 127 1.55 -6.21 8.39
C ASP A 127 2.11 -4.78 8.31
N SER A 128 2.77 -4.42 7.19
CA SER A 128 3.22 -3.04 6.94
C SER A 128 2.11 -2.11 6.41
N ILE A 129 0.92 -2.66 6.12
CA ILE A 129 -0.25 -1.85 5.73
C ILE A 129 -0.80 -1.11 6.95
N ILE A 130 -0.90 0.21 6.83
CA ILE A 130 -1.47 1.10 7.83
C ILE A 130 -2.93 1.34 7.49
N SER A 131 -3.83 0.98 8.40
CA SER A 131 -5.26 1.26 8.30
C SER A 131 -5.74 2.13 9.44
N PHE A 132 -6.59 3.11 9.14
CA PHE A 132 -7.21 3.99 10.14
C PHE A 132 -8.60 4.45 9.68
N GLU A 133 -9.40 4.87 10.64
CA GLU A 133 -10.72 5.42 10.40
C GLU A 133 -10.64 6.85 9.86
N VAL A 134 -11.47 7.15 8.87
CA VAL A 134 -11.64 8.47 8.28
C VAL A 134 -13.11 8.81 8.21
N GLN A 135 -13.44 10.10 8.29
CA GLN A 135 -14.82 10.56 8.12
C GLN A 135 -15.28 10.31 6.68
N GLU A 136 -16.41 9.60 6.55
CA GLU A 136 -16.99 9.25 5.25
C GLU A 136 -17.27 10.51 4.41
N GLY A 137 -16.94 10.46 3.12
CA GLY A 137 -17.20 11.53 2.16
C GLY A 137 -16.44 12.84 2.42
N ARG A 138 -15.49 12.86 3.36
CA ARG A 138 -14.72 14.05 3.71
C ARG A 138 -13.29 13.95 3.19
N LYS A 139 -12.94 14.90 2.33
CA LYS A 139 -11.57 15.13 1.87
C LYS A 139 -10.58 15.24 3.04
N PHE A 140 -9.45 14.55 2.93
CA PHE A 140 -8.34 14.65 3.87
C PHE A 140 -6.99 14.68 3.15
N TYR A 141 -5.97 15.07 3.89
CA TYR A 141 -4.62 15.31 3.43
C TYR A 141 -3.65 14.45 4.24
N LEU A 142 -2.69 13.84 3.56
CA LEU A 142 -1.69 12.98 4.17
C LEU A 142 -0.28 13.52 3.91
N LYS A 143 0.59 13.38 4.91
CA LYS A 143 2.04 13.59 4.78
C LYS A 143 2.77 12.42 5.44
N ALA A 144 3.65 11.77 4.68
CA ALA A 144 4.56 10.74 5.20
C ALA A 144 5.92 11.40 5.47
N VAL A 145 6.19 11.76 6.72
CA VAL A 145 7.40 12.50 7.11
C VAL A 145 8.47 11.50 7.52
N THR A 146 9.54 11.40 6.73
CA THR A 146 10.70 10.55 7.03
C THR A 146 11.38 11.01 8.32
N TYR A 147 11.90 10.07 9.11
CA TYR A 147 12.61 10.40 10.34
C TYR A 147 13.83 11.30 10.09
N GLY A 148 13.86 12.43 10.81
CA GLY A 148 14.85 13.48 10.64
C GLY A 148 14.43 14.61 9.70
N ASP A 149 13.26 14.51 9.05
CA ASP A 149 12.68 15.57 8.22
C ASP A 149 11.52 16.30 8.96
N SER A 150 10.87 17.24 8.28
CA SER A 150 9.79 18.07 8.82
C SER A 150 8.50 18.01 7.99
N LEU A 151 7.38 18.39 8.63
CA LEU A 151 6.10 18.55 7.95
C LEU A 151 6.14 19.59 6.82
N GLU A 152 6.95 20.63 6.96
CA GLU A 152 7.07 21.73 6.00
C GLU A 152 7.75 21.28 4.71
N ASN A 153 8.75 20.41 4.82
CA ASN A 153 9.50 19.87 3.67
C ASN A 153 8.79 18.70 2.98
N THR A 154 7.80 18.10 3.63
CA THR A 154 7.10 16.92 3.14
C THR A 154 5.92 17.29 2.23
N LYS A 155 5.87 16.70 1.03
CA LYS A 155 4.77 16.90 0.07
C LYS A 155 3.45 16.34 0.59
N THR A 156 2.37 17.10 0.40
CA THR A 156 1.01 16.68 0.71
C THR A 156 0.45 15.74 -0.35
N LYS A 157 -0.18 14.64 0.10
CA LYS A 157 -1.06 13.78 -0.71
C LYS A 157 -2.51 14.08 -0.37
N ILE A 158 -3.32 14.37 -1.39
CA ILE A 158 -4.76 14.63 -1.24
C ILE A 158 -5.54 13.34 -1.48
N VAL A 159 -6.52 13.07 -0.62
CA VAL A 159 -7.50 11.98 -0.75
C VAL A 159 -8.90 12.58 -0.69
N ASN A 160 -9.74 12.23 -1.66
CA ASN A 160 -11.12 12.71 -1.79
C ASN A 160 -12.09 11.63 -1.33
#